data_AF-A0A6L7S0U1-F1
#
_entry.id   AF-A0A6L7S0U1-F1
#
_cell.length_a   1.000
_cell.length_b   1.000
_cell.length_c   1.000
_cell.angle_alpha   90.00
_cell.angle_beta   90.00
_cell.angle_gamma   90.00
#
_symmetry.space_group_name_H-M   'P 1'
#
loop_
_entity.id
_entity.type
_entity.pdbx_description
1 polymer ?
#
loop_
_entity_poly.entity_id
_entity_poly.type
_entity_poly.pdbx_seq_one_letter_code
_entity_poly.pdbx_strand_id
1 'polypeptide(L)'
;LPVHVGVAGPAKLQTLIKFAIACGVGPSLKVLQRRAIDVGKLLLLFEPDEVVKALARHKADAPDSAITCLHLFPLGGITTAATWARTRGTTEAAVLTA
;
A
#
# COMPACT_ATOMS: atom_id res chain seq x y z
N LEU A 1 2.08 20.84 6.87
CA LEU A 1 1.19 20.51 5.73
C LEU A 1 0.74 19.06 5.92
N PRO A 2 -0.56 18.74 5.79
CA PRO A 2 -1.02 17.35 5.92
C PRO A 2 -0.44 16.46 4.81
N VAL A 3 -0.12 15.22 5.17
CA VAL A 3 0.46 14.20 4.29
C VAL A 3 -0.51 13.04 4.15
N HIS A 4 -0.88 12.73 2.91
CA HIS A 4 -1.68 11.56 2.56
C HIS A 4 -0.74 10.48 2.02
N VAL A 5 -0.65 9.36 2.72
CA VAL A 5 0.29 8.29 2.35
C VAL A 5 -0.40 7.33 1.39
N GLY A 6 0.18 7.19 0.20
CA GLY A 6 -0.24 6.21 -0.79
C GLY A 6 0.17 4.79 -0.41
N VAL A 7 -0.78 3.86 -0.41
CA VAL A 7 -0.53 2.44 -0.11
C VAL A 7 -1.10 1.56 -1.22
N ALA A 8 -0.31 0.63 -1.72
CA ALA A 8 -0.77 -0.37 -2.69
C ALA A 8 -1.76 -1.34 -2.02
N GLY A 9 -2.94 -1.51 -2.60
CA GLY A 9 -3.90 -2.52 -2.18
C GLY A 9 -3.41 -3.94 -2.49
N PRO A 10 -4.14 -4.97 -2.00
CA PRO A 10 -3.75 -6.34 -2.23
C PRO A 10 -3.67 -6.67 -3.71
N ALA A 11 -2.53 -7.20 -4.14
CA ALA A 11 -2.25 -7.51 -5.54
C ALA A 11 -1.20 -8.61 -5.65
N LYS A 12 -1.17 -9.31 -6.79
CA LYS A 12 -0.09 -10.26 -7.09
C LYS A 12 1.24 -9.51 -7.17
N LEU A 13 2.33 -10.12 -6.72
CA LEU A 13 3.66 -9.52 -6.79
C LEU A 13 4.03 -9.08 -8.22
N GLN A 14 3.63 -9.85 -9.24
CA GLN A 14 3.81 -9.48 -10.64
C GLN A 14 3.14 -8.13 -10.99
N THR A 15 1.93 -7.89 -10.49
CA THR A 15 1.20 -6.64 -10.71
C THR A 15 1.93 -5.47 -10.04
N LEU A 16 2.39 -5.65 -8.80
CA LEU A 16 3.16 -4.64 -8.08
C LEU A 16 4.44 -4.27 -8.82
N ILE A 17 5.19 -5.27 -9.32
CA ILE A 17 6.41 -5.08 -10.13
C ILE A 17 6.09 -4.27 -11.39
N LYS A 18 5.00 -4.61 -12.10
CA LYS A 18 4.58 -3.90 -13.31
C LYS A 18 4.30 -2.41 -13.04
N PHE A 19 3.53 -2.11 -12.00
CA PHE A 19 3.21 -0.72 -11.65
C PHE A 19 4.42 0.02 -11.07
N ALA A 20 5.27 -0.65 -10.29
CA ALA A 20 6.51 -0.09 -9.77
C ALA A 20 7.43 0.41 -10.92
N ILE A 21 7.58 -0.37 -11.98
CA ILE A 21 8.34 0.04 -13.16
C ILE A 21 7.70 1.26 -13.83
N ALA A 22 6.37 1.27 -14.01
CA ALA A 22 5.66 2.39 -14.60
C ALA A 22 5.77 3.69 -13.77
N CYS A 23 5.84 3.57 -12.44
CA CYS A 23 6.05 4.69 -11.51
C CYS A 23 7.52 5.14 -11.41
N GLY A 24 8.43 4.57 -12.19
CA GLY A 24 9.84 5.01 -12.24
C GLY A 24 10.72 4.46 -11.10
N VAL A 25 10.24 3.52 -10.27
CA VAL A 25 11.06 2.90 -9.21
C VAL A 25 11.90 1.71 -9.71
N GLY A 26 12.13 1.63 -11.03
CA GLY A 26 12.93 0.60 -11.69
C GLY A 26 14.34 0.38 -11.11
N PRO A 27 15.11 1.43 -10.76
CA PRO A 27 16.42 1.27 -10.12
C PRO A 27 16.36 0.51 -8.79
N SER A 28 15.37 0.80 -7.95
CA SER A 28 15.13 0.11 -6.66
C SER A 28 14.78 -1.36 -6.89
N LEU A 29 14.00 -1.65 -7.93
CA LEU A 29 13.65 -3.01 -8.31
C LEU A 29 14.85 -3.81 -8.80
N LYS A 30 15.75 -3.19 -9.57
CA LYS A 30 16.98 -3.83 -10.09
C LYS A 30 17.93 -4.23 -8.96
N VAL A 31 18.03 -3.43 -7.90
CA VAL A 31 18.78 -3.79 -6.70
C VAL A 31 18.13 -4.95 -5.96
N LEU A 32 16.80 -4.97 -5.85
CA LEU A 32 16.05 -6.08 -5.24
C LEU A 32 16.19 -7.38 -6.04
N GLN A 33 16.14 -7.31 -7.38
CA GLN A 33 16.34 -8.45 -8.28
C GLN A 33 17.73 -9.10 -8.13
N ARG A 34 18.78 -8.31 -7.83
CA ARG A 34 20.14 -8.83 -7.55
C ARG A 34 20.21 -9.67 -6.27
N ARG A 35 19.22 -9.54 -5.37
CA ARG A 35 19.04 -10.39 -4.20
C ARG A 35 17.93 -11.40 -4.51
N ALA A 36 18.23 -12.35 -5.39
CA ALA A 36 17.42 -13.50 -5.82
C ALA A 36 15.91 -13.38 -5.53
N ILE A 37 15.15 -12.85 -6.49
CA ILE A 37 13.70 -13.02 -6.50
C ILE A 37 13.44 -14.46 -6.95
N ASP A 38 12.98 -15.30 -6.03
CA ASP A 38 12.41 -16.61 -6.36
C ASP A 38 11.20 -16.39 -7.28
N VAL A 39 11.30 -16.86 -8.53
CA VAL A 39 10.31 -16.65 -9.58
C VAL A 39 8.96 -17.27 -9.19
N GLY A 40 8.93 -18.27 -8.31
CA GLY A 40 7.69 -18.83 -7.74
C GLY A 40 6.90 -17.83 -6.90
N LYS A 41 7.57 -16.82 -6.34
CA LYS A 41 6.94 -15.78 -5.52
C LYS A 41 6.15 -14.75 -6.33
N LEU A 42 6.26 -14.72 -7.66
CA LEU A 42 5.46 -13.81 -8.49
C LEU A 42 3.94 -14.06 -8.36
N LEU A 43 3.57 -15.29 -8.00
CA LEU A 43 2.19 -15.70 -7.75
C LEU A 43 1.72 -15.35 -6.33
N LEU A 44 2.62 -14.96 -5.42
CA LEU A 44 2.23 -14.58 -4.07
C LEU A 44 1.37 -13.31 -4.11
N LEU A 45 0.26 -13.39 -3.38
CA LEU A 45 -0.57 -12.24 -3.09
C LEU A 45 0.14 -11.41 -2.02
N PHE A 46 0.40 -10.16 -2.33
CA PHE A 46 0.84 -9.17 -1.35
C PHE A 46 -0.39 -8.52 -0.71
N GLU A 47 -0.31 -8.27 0.59
CA GLU A 47 -1.28 -7.43 1.31
C GLU A 47 -0.54 -6.28 2.03
N PRO A 48 -1.14 -5.10 2.15
CA PRO A 48 -0.49 -3.93 2.74
C PRO A 48 -0.47 -3.90 4.27
N ASP A 49 -0.93 -4.95 4.94
CA ASP A 49 -1.09 -5.02 6.40
C ASP A 49 0.13 -4.55 7.19
N GLU A 50 1.32 -5.06 6.86
CA GLU A 50 2.54 -4.73 7.62
C GLU A 50 2.92 -3.25 7.46
N VAL A 51 2.77 -2.70 6.25
CA VAL A 51 3.01 -1.26 6.00
C VAL A 51 2.01 -0.42 6.77
N VAL A 52 0.73 -0.80 6.75
CA VAL A 52 -0.36 -0.07 7.41
C VAL A 52 -0.21 -0.12 8.93
N LYS A 53 0.12 -1.29 9.50
CA LYS A 53 0.40 -1.44 10.94
C LYS A 53 1.58 -0.59 11.38
N ALA A 54 2.65 -0.55 10.60
CA ALA A 54 3.82 0.27 10.89
C ALA A 54 3.47 1.77 10.88
N LEU A 55 2.67 2.22 9.90
CA LEU A 55 2.18 3.60 9.83
C LEU A 55 1.25 3.94 10.99
N ALA A 56 0.34 3.03 11.35
CA ALA A 56 -0.55 3.21 12.49
C ALA A 56 0.22 3.32 13.81
N ARG A 57 1.21 2.45 14.02
CA ARG A 57 2.10 2.52 15.19
C ARG A 57 2.87 3.83 15.22
N HIS A 58 3.47 4.25 14.11
CA HIS A 58 4.17 5.53 14.03
C HIS A 58 3.25 6.70 14.38
N LYS A 59 2.01 6.72 13.88
CA LYS A 59 1.05 7.79 14.20
C LYS A 59 0.62 7.78 15.68
N ALA A 60 0.56 6.61 16.31
CA ALA A 60 0.30 6.49 17.74
C ALA A 60 1.49 7.00 18.60
N ASP A 61 2.72 6.66 18.18
CA ASP A 61 3.95 7.05 18.88
C ASP A 61 4.31 8.53 18.64
N ALA A 62 3.88 9.12 17.53
CA ALA A 62 4.09 10.53 17.15
C ALA A 62 2.76 11.19 16.73
N PRO A 63 1.91 11.62 17.69
CA PRO A 63 0.60 12.20 17.39
C PRO A 63 0.65 13.46 16.51
N ASP A 64 1.73 14.23 16.62
CA ASP A 64 2.04 15.44 15.85
C ASP A 64 2.50 15.17 14.41
N SER A 65 2.71 13.89 14.05
CA SER A 65 3.03 13.48 12.68
C SER A 65 2.05 14.06 11.66
N ALA A 66 2.58 14.58 10.56
CA ALA A 66 1.80 15.18 9.49
C ALA A 66 0.92 14.17 8.71
N ILE A 67 1.05 12.87 8.97
CA ILE A 67 0.25 11.83 8.31
C ILE A 67 -1.20 11.91 8.82
N THR A 68 -2.12 12.23 7.92
CA THR A 68 -3.54 12.40 8.24
C THR A 68 -4.44 11.34 7.62
N CYS A 69 -4.02 10.72 6.51
CA CYS A 69 -4.84 9.78 5.77
C CYS A 69 -4.00 8.77 4.99
N LEU A 70 -4.58 7.59 4.76
CA LEU A 70 -4.05 6.60 3.82
C LEU A 70 -4.89 6.61 2.54
N HIS A 71 -4.24 6.71 1.39
CA HIS A 71 -4.86 6.55 0.08
C HIS A 71 -4.55 5.14 -0.45
N LEU A 72 -5.57 4.28 -0.50
CA LEU A 72 -5.44 2.93 -1.03
C LEU A 72 -5.53 2.90 -2.57
N PHE A 73 -4.46 2.48 -3.23
CA PHE A 73 -4.42 2.31 -4.69
C PHE A 73 -4.75 0.86 -5.07
N PRO A 74 -5.84 0.59 -5.81
CA PRO A 74 -6.33 -0.77 -6.03
C PRO A 74 -5.53 -1.60 -7.05
N LEU A 75 -4.64 -0.97 -7.85
CA LEU A 75 -3.71 -1.64 -8.79
C LEU A 75 -4.34 -2.75 -9.65
N GLY A 76 -5.56 -2.54 -10.13
CA GLY A 76 -6.29 -3.48 -11.00
C GLY A 76 -7.21 -4.48 -10.26
N GLY A 77 -7.29 -4.43 -8.93
CA GLY A 77 -8.16 -5.28 -8.10
C GLY A 77 -9.10 -4.46 -7.21
N ILE A 78 -10.04 -3.71 -7.79
CA ILE A 78 -10.93 -2.80 -7.05
C ILE A 78 -11.71 -3.52 -5.95
N THR A 79 -12.36 -4.65 -6.26
CA THR A 79 -13.16 -5.41 -5.30
C THR A 79 -12.31 -5.91 -4.13
N THR A 80 -11.13 -6.46 -4.43
CA THR A 80 -10.20 -6.96 -3.40
C THR A 80 -9.71 -5.83 -2.50
N ALA A 81 -9.31 -4.69 -3.08
CA ALA A 81 -8.89 -3.52 -2.32
C ALA A 81 -10.02 -2.95 -1.44
N ALA A 82 -11.24 -2.84 -1.99
CA ALA A 82 -12.39 -2.36 -1.24
C ALA A 82 -12.78 -3.31 -0.10
N THR A 83 -12.73 -4.63 -0.32
CA THR A 83 -12.96 -5.62 0.73
C THR A 83 -11.87 -5.57 1.81
N TRP A 84 -10.61 -5.47 1.41
CA TRP A 84 -9.50 -5.31 2.34
C TRP A 84 -9.66 -4.04 3.19
N ALA A 85 -10.08 -2.93 2.58
CA ALA A 85 -10.38 -1.68 3.29
C ALA A 85 -11.56 -1.84 4.26
N ARG A 86 -12.70 -2.41 3.83
CA ARG A 86 -13.89 -2.56 4.70
C ARG A 86 -13.64 -3.46 5.91
N THR A 87 -12.82 -4.49 5.76
CA THR A 87 -12.51 -5.44 6.84
C THR A 87 -11.60 -4.84 7.92
N ARG A 88 -10.93 -3.71 7.63
CA ARG A 88 -9.95 -3.06 8.53
C ARG A 88 -10.32 -1.63 8.88
N GLY A 89 -11.11 -0.98 8.05
CA GLY A 89 -11.65 0.36 8.23
C GLY A 89 -13.09 0.27 8.71
N THR A 90 -13.28 0.33 10.02
CA THR A 90 -14.56 0.74 10.60
C THR A 90 -14.31 1.88 11.58
N THR A 91 -14.20 3.08 11.04
CA THR A 91 -14.89 4.24 11.61
C THR A 91 -15.28 5.10 10.42
N GLU A 92 -16.57 5.47 10.39
CA GLU A 92 -17.23 6.34 9.42
C GLU A 92 -16.23 7.21 8.63
N ALA A 93 -16.21 7.03 7.30
CA ALA A 93 -15.69 8.07 6.45
C ALA A 93 -16.54 9.31 6.76
N ALA A 94 -16.02 10.22 7.58
CA ALA A 94 -16.52 11.57 7.64
C ALA A 94 -16.51 12.07 6.21
N VAL A 95 -17.70 12.07 5.62
CA VAL A 95 -17.97 12.64 4.31
C VAL A 95 -17.42 14.05 4.41
N LEU A 96 -16.32 14.29 3.68
CA LEU A 96 -15.76 15.61 3.53
C LEU A 96 -16.79 16.38 2.69
N THR A 97 -17.77 16.98 3.37
CA THR A 97 -18.72 17.89 2.76
C THR A 97 -17.91 19.05 2.20
N ALA A 98 -18.01 19.23 0.88
CA ALA A 98 -17.45 20.36 0.16
C ALA A 98 -18.11 21.68 0.58
#